data_AF-A0A178DC28-F1
#
_entry.id   AF-A0A178DC28-F1
#
_cell.length_a   1.000
_cell.length_b   1.000
_cell.length_c   1.000
_cell.angle_alpha   90.00
_cell.angle_beta   90.00
_cell.angle_gamma   90.00
#
_symmetry.space_group_name_H-M   'P 1'
#
loop_
_entity.id
_entity.type
_entity.pdbx_description
1 polymer ?
#
loop_
_entity_poly.entity_id
_entity_poly.type
_entity_poly.pdbx_seq_one_letter_code
_entity_poly.pdbx_strand_id
1 'polypeptide(L)'
;MNTTTSGPKWKSSRPAHHSNNSATAFVNPWPSAGTPTWAELVQSSFPLGWYTDDLSSHKRARQLNVVTPDWGTAELEKKKLDKTNSVIGTWLGHASALVEVPPLENSEHKSIWLLFDPIFSTRAGPTQNSGVARFKQAPCQPEDLPGCDAVFISHNHYDHLDAASIKGVLKKFPRAKFFVGLGIKQWMSSMGVPDAQTCEMDWWQNREYSLEDFGVQPTPASTNQIIFRFSCVPAQHNSARSPVDQGRTLWCGWVVERFLRSQDESSESKATRQGVIYHAGDTGYRRTSRSEVVCPIFKEIGDKFGPIDLSFIPIWRGGTLGFFSYMGLRLSHNDIPAALHASPADAIAIHLDVQSRNTVGVHWGTFVGSSSESYEAMIEFAEARENRAVESLDSESEGDHGRAGLLDIGASLAIRIV
;
A
#
# COMPACT_ATOMS: atom_id res chain seq x y z
N MET A 1 43.67 26.39 33.98
CA MET A 1 42.23 26.21 34.22
C MET A 1 41.54 26.32 32.87
N ASN A 2 41.26 25.19 32.21
CA ASN A 2 40.54 25.18 30.93
C ASN A 2 39.08 24.84 31.21
N THR A 3 38.22 25.86 31.18
CA THR A 3 36.77 25.70 31.23
C THR A 3 36.26 25.37 29.84
N THR A 4 35.99 24.10 29.58
CA THR A 4 35.21 23.64 28.43
C THR A 4 33.74 23.96 28.66
N THR A 5 33.24 24.99 27.99
CA THR A 5 31.81 25.27 27.88
C THR A 5 31.17 24.25 26.96
N SER A 6 30.52 23.25 27.54
CA SER A 6 29.61 22.36 26.82
C SER A 6 28.36 23.15 26.39
N GLY A 7 28.20 23.39 25.08
CA GLY A 7 26.95 23.93 24.55
C GLY A 7 25.77 22.97 24.82
N PRO A 8 24.52 23.49 24.78
CA PRO A 8 23.34 22.67 25.02
C PRO A 8 23.23 21.56 23.98
N LYS A 9 23.32 20.30 24.41
CA LYS A 9 22.96 19.14 23.60
C LYS A 9 21.47 19.25 23.29
N TRP A 10 21.12 19.60 22.05
CA TRP A 10 19.75 19.52 21.55
C TRP A 10 19.36 18.05 21.60
N LYS A 11 18.65 17.62 22.65
CA LYS A 11 17.98 16.32 22.63
C LYS A 11 16.92 16.44 21.54
N SER A 12 17.09 15.71 20.43
CA SER A 12 16.01 15.62 19.46
C SER A 12 14.77 15.16 20.22
N SER A 13 13.70 15.95 20.15
CA SER A 13 12.44 15.58 20.76
C SER A 13 11.98 14.26 20.14
N ARG A 14 11.55 13.32 20.98
CA ARG A 14 10.94 12.06 20.54
C ARG A 14 9.88 12.36 19.47
N PRO A 15 9.90 11.67 18.30
CA PRO A 15 8.87 11.86 17.27
C PRO A 15 7.46 11.62 17.83
N ALA A 16 6.47 12.36 17.33
CA ALA A 16 5.12 12.37 17.91
C ALA A 16 4.41 11.00 17.87
N HIS A 17 4.78 10.14 16.92
CA HIS A 17 4.22 8.80 16.77
C HIS A 17 4.84 7.74 17.69
N HIS A 18 5.93 8.07 18.40
CA HIS A 18 6.51 7.18 19.41
C HIS A 18 5.80 7.43 20.74
N SER A 19 5.13 6.41 21.28
CA SER A 19 4.39 6.52 22.54
C SER A 19 5.27 6.33 23.78
N ASN A 20 6.49 5.80 23.61
CA ASN A 20 7.54 5.71 24.63
C ASN A 20 8.90 6.21 24.12
N ASN A 21 9.87 6.45 25.01
CA ASN A 21 11.21 6.94 24.62
C ASN A 21 12.12 5.84 24.04
N SER A 22 11.72 4.57 24.13
CA SER A 22 12.50 3.43 23.66
C SER A 22 12.22 3.04 22.21
N ALA A 23 11.33 3.76 21.51
CA ALA A 23 10.92 3.42 20.14
C ALA A 23 10.35 2.00 19.99
N THR A 24 9.64 1.53 21.01
CA THR A 24 9.05 0.18 21.05
C THR A 24 7.52 0.17 21.17
N ALA A 25 6.91 1.36 21.14
CA ALA A 25 5.47 1.51 21.12
C ALA A 25 5.09 2.77 20.33
N PHE A 26 4.00 2.68 19.57
CA PHE A 26 3.60 3.66 18.56
C PHE A 26 2.14 4.07 18.71
N VAL A 27 1.81 5.30 18.31
CA VAL A 27 0.46 5.89 18.34
C VAL A 27 0.24 6.80 17.14
N ASN A 28 -1.01 6.97 16.72
CA ASN A 28 -1.36 8.01 15.76
C ASN A 28 -1.24 9.39 16.42
N PRO A 29 -0.49 10.35 15.85
CA PRO A 29 -0.34 11.68 16.43
C PRO A 29 -1.47 12.65 16.02
N TRP A 30 -2.33 12.28 15.06
CA TRP A 30 -3.28 13.20 14.44
C TRP A 30 -4.66 13.21 15.12
N PRO A 31 -5.33 14.38 15.23
CA PRO A 31 -6.68 14.47 15.77
C PRO A 31 -7.73 13.63 15.02
N SER A 32 -7.51 13.38 13.72
CA SER A 32 -8.32 12.51 12.87
C SER A 32 -8.29 11.04 13.30
N ALA A 33 -7.33 10.63 14.14
CA ALA A 33 -7.26 9.29 14.74
C ALA A 33 -7.81 9.24 16.18
N GLY A 34 -8.28 10.37 16.71
CA GLY A 34 -8.79 10.46 18.08
C GLY A 34 -10.14 9.76 18.28
N THR A 35 -10.61 9.71 19.53
CA THR A 35 -11.93 9.15 19.86
C THR A 35 -13.06 9.99 19.25
N PRO A 36 -14.11 9.38 18.69
CA PRO A 36 -15.30 10.10 18.21
C PRO A 36 -15.88 11.04 19.27
N THR A 37 -16.35 12.21 18.84
CA THR A 37 -17.03 13.16 19.71
C THR A 37 -18.47 12.70 20.01
N TRP A 38 -19.07 13.21 21.08
CA TRP A 38 -20.48 12.92 21.40
C TRP A 38 -21.45 13.31 20.28
N ALA A 39 -21.19 14.42 19.58
CA ALA A 39 -22.01 14.84 18.45
C ALA A 39 -21.94 13.85 17.29
N GLU A 40 -20.74 13.30 17.01
CA GLU A 40 -20.54 12.27 15.99
C GLU A 40 -21.24 10.96 16.38
N LEU A 41 -21.16 10.55 17.65
CA LEU A 41 -21.81 9.32 18.16
C LEU A 41 -23.34 9.40 18.18
N VAL A 42 -23.92 10.55 18.51
CA VAL A 42 -25.39 10.74 18.51
C VAL A 42 -25.96 10.69 17.09
N GLN A 43 -25.14 10.98 16.10
CA GLN A 43 -25.49 10.92 14.68
C GLN A 43 -25.26 9.54 14.05
N SER A 44 -24.58 8.63 14.75
CA SER A 44 -24.41 7.24 14.33
C SER A 44 -25.70 6.44 14.49
N SER A 45 -26.18 5.87 13.39
CA SER A 45 -27.31 4.93 13.42
C SER A 45 -26.91 3.61 14.10
N PHE A 46 -27.88 2.86 14.63
CA PHE A 46 -27.67 1.57 15.31
C PHE A 46 -26.73 0.64 14.50
N PRO A 47 -25.75 -0.04 15.13
CA PRO A 47 -24.61 -0.68 14.46
C PRO A 47 -24.96 -1.98 13.70
N LEU A 48 -26.24 -2.29 13.54
CA LEU A 48 -26.75 -3.49 12.89
C LEU A 48 -27.76 -3.11 11.80
N GLY A 49 -27.45 -3.50 10.56
CA GLY A 49 -28.32 -3.36 9.40
C GLY A 49 -28.59 -4.70 8.74
N TRP A 50 -29.67 -4.78 7.97
CA TRP A 50 -29.99 -5.92 7.11
C TRP A 50 -29.47 -5.63 5.69
N TYR A 51 -28.96 -6.65 4.98
CA TYR A 51 -28.81 -6.57 3.53
C TYR A 51 -30.21 -6.49 2.92
N THR A 52 -30.66 -5.28 2.60
CA THR A 52 -32.04 -5.04 2.14
C THR A 52 -32.13 -4.90 0.62
N ASP A 53 -31.02 -4.59 -0.05
CA ASP A 53 -31.00 -4.34 -1.48
C ASP A 53 -30.02 -5.28 -2.21
N ASP A 54 -30.49 -5.91 -3.29
CA ASP A 54 -29.64 -6.65 -4.23
C ASP A 54 -28.83 -5.65 -5.09
N LEU A 55 -27.63 -5.35 -4.60
CA LEU A 55 -26.69 -4.46 -5.29
C LEU A 55 -26.13 -5.04 -6.61
N SER A 56 -26.38 -6.32 -6.91
CA SER A 56 -25.85 -6.95 -8.13
C SER A 56 -26.43 -6.34 -9.42
N SER A 57 -27.63 -5.76 -9.32
CA SER A 57 -28.32 -5.10 -10.44
C SER A 57 -27.89 -3.65 -10.66
N HIS A 58 -27.07 -3.08 -9.76
CA HIS A 58 -26.65 -1.69 -9.87
C HIS A 58 -25.70 -1.49 -11.06
N LYS A 59 -25.91 -0.44 -11.87
CA LYS A 59 -25.13 -0.18 -13.10
C LYS A 59 -23.60 -0.03 -12.90
N ARG A 60 -23.18 0.31 -11.68
CA ARG A 60 -21.77 0.47 -11.29
C ARG A 60 -21.20 -0.76 -10.58
N ALA A 61 -22.03 -1.75 -10.28
CA ALA A 61 -21.59 -3.02 -9.75
C ALA A 61 -21.22 -3.95 -10.93
N ARG A 62 -20.20 -4.78 -10.72
CA ARG A 62 -19.84 -5.86 -11.64
C ARG A 62 -19.35 -7.05 -10.84
N GLN A 63 -19.37 -8.24 -11.42
CA GLN A 63 -18.74 -9.38 -10.78
C GLN A 63 -17.23 -9.17 -10.70
N LEU A 64 -16.66 -9.38 -9.49
CA LEU A 64 -15.21 -9.38 -9.29
C LEU A 64 -14.66 -10.76 -9.69
N ASN A 65 -13.79 -10.77 -10.71
CA ASN A 65 -13.20 -11.99 -11.24
C ASN A 65 -11.79 -12.21 -10.67
N VAL A 66 -11.38 -13.48 -10.68
CA VAL A 66 -9.98 -13.87 -10.48
C VAL A 66 -9.47 -14.32 -11.84
N VAL A 67 -8.46 -13.64 -12.36
CA VAL A 67 -7.83 -13.94 -13.65
C VAL A 67 -6.40 -14.38 -13.43
N THR A 68 -5.90 -15.24 -14.31
CA THR A 68 -4.47 -15.58 -14.32
C THR A 68 -3.67 -14.34 -14.74
N PRO A 69 -2.67 -13.91 -13.95
CA PRO A 69 -1.89 -12.72 -14.30
C PRO A 69 -1.09 -12.93 -15.58
N ASP A 70 -1.20 -11.98 -16.49
CA ASP A 70 -0.38 -11.88 -17.71
C ASP A 70 0.77 -10.87 -17.56
N TRP A 71 0.93 -10.35 -16.34
CA TRP A 71 1.96 -9.39 -15.94
C TRP A 71 1.97 -8.12 -16.80
N GLY A 72 0.79 -7.69 -17.28
CA GLY A 72 0.59 -6.44 -18.01
C GLY A 72 0.79 -6.54 -19.52
N THR A 73 1.01 -7.74 -20.05
CA THR A 73 1.19 -7.97 -21.50
C THR A 73 0.01 -7.41 -22.29
N ALA A 74 -1.23 -7.76 -21.93
CA ALA A 74 -2.42 -7.29 -22.64
C ALA A 74 -2.65 -5.78 -22.49
N GLU A 75 -2.32 -5.19 -21.33
CA GLU A 75 -2.48 -3.75 -21.11
C GLU A 75 -1.45 -2.91 -21.89
N LEU A 76 -0.20 -3.37 -21.97
CA LEU A 76 0.83 -2.75 -22.81
C LEU A 76 0.40 -2.75 -24.28
N GLU A 77 -0.10 -3.89 -24.79
CA GLU A 77 -0.61 -4.02 -26.16
C GLU A 77 -1.83 -3.13 -26.41
N LYS A 78 -2.84 -3.18 -25.52
CA LYS A 78 -4.06 -2.38 -25.60
C LYS A 78 -3.76 -0.88 -25.66
N LYS A 79 -2.84 -0.41 -24.81
CA LYS A 79 -2.47 1.02 -24.71
C LYS A 79 -1.32 1.42 -25.66
N LYS A 80 -0.78 0.47 -26.43
CA LYS A 80 0.40 0.66 -27.31
C LYS A 80 1.56 1.33 -26.57
N LEU A 81 1.80 0.88 -25.34
CA LEU A 81 2.85 1.41 -24.49
C LEU A 81 4.16 0.64 -24.70
N ASP A 82 5.25 1.38 -24.80
CA ASP A 82 6.58 0.79 -24.68
C ASP A 82 6.84 0.44 -23.22
N LYS A 83 7.20 -0.82 -22.98
CA LYS A 83 7.51 -1.34 -21.66
C LYS A 83 8.64 -0.57 -20.98
N THR A 84 9.67 -0.15 -21.71
CA THR A 84 10.85 0.55 -21.13
C THR A 84 10.51 1.90 -20.49
N ASN A 85 9.42 2.52 -20.94
CA ASN A 85 8.92 3.82 -20.45
C ASN A 85 7.67 3.68 -19.58
N SER A 86 7.39 2.48 -19.08
CA SER A 86 6.17 2.18 -18.34
C SER A 86 6.47 1.60 -16.97
N VAL A 87 5.52 1.70 -16.05
CA VAL A 87 5.42 0.87 -14.85
C VAL A 87 4.16 0.04 -14.94
N ILE A 88 4.24 -1.20 -14.48
CA ILE A 88 3.15 -2.16 -14.57
C ILE A 88 2.80 -2.62 -13.16
N GLY A 89 1.59 -2.29 -12.71
CA GLY A 89 1.06 -2.73 -11.42
C GLY A 89 0.05 -3.86 -11.61
N THR A 90 0.29 -5.02 -11.02
CA THR A 90 -0.65 -6.15 -10.95
C THR A 90 -1.29 -6.19 -9.56
N TRP A 91 -2.62 -6.18 -9.49
CA TRP A 91 -3.32 -6.37 -8.22
C TRP A 91 -3.48 -7.86 -7.93
N LEU A 92 -2.85 -8.36 -6.86
CA LEU A 92 -2.87 -9.78 -6.50
C LEU A 92 -4.02 -10.16 -5.53
N GLY A 93 -4.91 -9.20 -5.26
CA GLY A 93 -6.00 -9.34 -4.30
C GLY A 93 -5.65 -8.80 -2.92
N HIS A 94 -6.68 -8.35 -2.20
CA HIS A 94 -6.55 -7.62 -0.93
C HIS A 94 -5.61 -6.42 -1.05
N ALA A 95 -4.66 -6.23 -0.14
CA ALA A 95 -3.59 -5.23 -0.26
C ALA A 95 -2.39 -5.70 -1.10
N SER A 96 -2.36 -6.95 -1.56
CA SER A 96 -1.21 -7.45 -2.32
C SER A 96 -1.12 -6.84 -3.71
N ALA A 97 0.02 -6.25 -4.03
CA ALA A 97 0.33 -5.73 -5.36
C ALA A 97 1.75 -6.13 -5.78
N LEU A 98 1.92 -6.50 -7.04
CA LEU A 98 3.22 -6.69 -7.66
C LEU A 98 3.43 -5.59 -8.69
N VAL A 99 4.55 -4.87 -8.58
CA VAL A 99 4.91 -3.81 -9.51
C VAL A 99 6.18 -4.18 -10.25
N GLU A 100 6.09 -4.21 -11.57
CA GLU A 100 7.27 -4.26 -12.44
C GLU A 100 7.75 -2.84 -12.69
N VAL A 101 9.03 -2.60 -12.41
CA VAL A 101 9.78 -1.42 -12.87
C VAL A 101 10.77 -1.88 -13.93
N PRO A 102 10.41 -1.74 -15.23
CA PRO A 102 11.25 -2.10 -16.36
C PRO A 102 12.60 -1.36 -16.36
N PRO A 103 13.63 -1.92 -17.00
CA PRO A 103 14.92 -1.24 -17.13
C PRO A 103 14.78 0.04 -17.97
N LEU A 104 15.53 1.08 -17.59
CA LEU A 104 15.73 2.25 -18.45
C LEU A 104 16.85 1.93 -19.45
N GLU A 105 16.70 2.42 -20.68
CA GLU A 105 17.71 2.44 -21.76
C GLU A 105 18.12 1.07 -22.36
N ASN A 106 18.28 0.02 -21.56
CA ASN A 106 18.71 -1.30 -22.04
C ASN A 106 17.67 -2.39 -21.76
N SER A 107 16.95 -2.80 -22.81
CA SER A 107 15.96 -3.88 -22.75
C SER A 107 16.55 -5.26 -22.41
N GLU A 108 17.88 -5.43 -22.47
CA GLU A 108 18.55 -6.66 -22.04
C GLU A 108 18.70 -6.76 -20.51
N HIS A 109 18.53 -5.66 -19.77
CA HIS A 109 18.54 -5.70 -18.31
C HIS A 109 17.23 -6.30 -17.77
N LYS A 110 17.31 -6.99 -16.63
CA LYS A 110 16.09 -7.45 -15.95
C LYS A 110 15.32 -6.26 -15.36
N SER A 111 14.00 -6.37 -15.33
CA SER A 111 13.14 -5.50 -14.53
C SER A 111 13.40 -5.68 -13.04
N ILE A 112 13.10 -4.64 -12.26
CA ILE A 112 13.04 -4.72 -10.80
C ILE A 112 11.60 -4.96 -10.38
N TRP A 113 11.38 -5.97 -9.54
CA TRP A 113 10.05 -6.38 -9.10
C TRP A 113 9.82 -6.02 -7.63
N LEU A 114 8.76 -5.27 -7.37
CA LEU A 114 8.38 -4.76 -6.06
C LEU A 114 7.09 -5.46 -5.61
N LEU A 115 7.10 -6.14 -4.47
CA LEU A 115 5.96 -6.85 -3.92
C LEU A 115 5.49 -6.20 -2.62
N PHE A 116 4.24 -5.76 -2.59
CA PHE A 116 3.65 -5.08 -1.42
C PHE A 116 2.68 -6.03 -0.70
N ASP A 117 2.77 -6.09 0.63
CA ASP A 117 1.86 -6.81 1.54
C ASP A 117 1.37 -8.18 1.02
N PRO A 118 2.27 -9.14 0.74
CA PRO A 118 1.90 -10.39 0.08
C PRO A 118 1.08 -11.33 0.97
N ILE A 119 -0.12 -11.70 0.51
CA ILE A 119 -0.96 -12.76 1.08
C ILE A 119 -1.51 -13.73 0.01
N PHE A 120 -0.81 -14.85 -0.15
CA PHE A 120 -1.20 -15.97 -1.01
C PHE A 120 -1.99 -17.04 -0.28
N SER A 121 -1.96 -17.05 1.06
CA SER A 121 -2.70 -18.00 1.90
C SER A 121 -4.22 -17.88 1.71
N THR A 122 -4.91 -19.01 1.93
CA THR A 122 -6.38 -19.05 1.95
C THR A 122 -6.96 -18.29 3.14
N ARG A 123 -6.24 -18.25 4.27
CA ARG A 123 -6.71 -17.61 5.51
C ARG A 123 -5.71 -16.57 6.01
N ALA A 124 -6.24 -15.41 6.44
CA ALA A 124 -5.52 -14.42 7.22
C ALA A 124 -5.68 -14.75 8.71
N GLY A 125 -4.66 -15.40 9.30
CA GLY A 125 -4.66 -15.78 10.70
C GLY A 125 -3.31 -16.33 11.20
N PRO A 126 -3.21 -16.68 12.49
CA PRO A 126 -1.98 -17.19 13.09
C PRO A 126 -1.54 -18.54 12.54
N THR A 127 -2.47 -19.33 12.01
CA THR A 127 -2.21 -20.63 11.39
C THR A 127 -3.01 -20.77 10.10
N GLN A 128 -2.61 -21.69 9.24
CA GLN A 128 -3.30 -21.97 7.97
C GLN A 128 -4.76 -22.40 8.12
N ASN A 129 -5.18 -22.81 9.33
CA ASN A 129 -6.53 -23.30 9.63
C ASN A 129 -7.36 -22.31 10.48
N SER A 130 -6.83 -21.14 10.83
CA SER A 130 -7.50 -20.16 11.68
C SER A 130 -7.56 -18.79 11.00
N GLY A 131 -8.41 -17.91 11.51
CA GLY A 131 -8.61 -16.56 10.96
C GLY A 131 -9.57 -16.51 9.78
N VAL A 132 -9.61 -15.37 9.09
CA VAL A 132 -10.61 -15.07 8.06
C VAL A 132 -10.21 -15.75 6.75
N ALA A 133 -11.11 -16.55 6.17
CA ALA A 133 -10.88 -17.15 4.85
C ALA A 133 -11.16 -16.13 3.75
N ARG A 134 -10.34 -16.13 2.70
CA ARG A 134 -10.59 -15.33 1.50
C ARG A 134 -11.81 -15.85 0.76
N PHE A 135 -12.65 -14.92 0.33
CA PHE A 135 -13.81 -15.17 -0.52
C PHE A 135 -13.41 -15.42 -1.98
N LYS A 136 -12.34 -14.76 -2.43
CA LYS A 136 -11.74 -14.94 -3.76
C LYS A 136 -10.33 -15.51 -3.62
N GLN A 137 -10.01 -16.53 -4.41
CA GLN A 137 -8.70 -17.18 -4.40
C GLN A 137 -7.59 -16.20 -4.80
N ALA A 138 -6.35 -16.48 -4.37
CA ALA A 138 -5.18 -15.80 -4.93
C ALA A 138 -5.10 -16.13 -6.43
N PRO A 139 -4.71 -15.16 -7.28
CA PRO A 139 -4.63 -15.38 -8.73
C PRO A 139 -3.41 -16.23 -9.13
N CYS A 140 -2.43 -16.37 -8.24
CA CYS A 140 -1.23 -17.18 -8.41
C CYS A 140 -0.66 -17.58 -7.03
N GLN A 141 0.43 -18.33 -7.00
CA GLN A 141 1.24 -18.61 -5.81
C GLN A 141 2.62 -17.95 -5.90
N PRO A 142 3.40 -17.86 -4.80
CA PRO A 142 4.75 -17.27 -4.84
C PRO A 142 5.67 -17.88 -5.91
N GLU A 143 5.49 -19.17 -6.20
CA GLU A 143 6.27 -19.90 -7.20
C GLU A 143 6.04 -19.42 -8.64
N ASP A 144 4.87 -18.83 -8.90
CA ASP A 144 4.41 -18.36 -10.22
C ASP A 144 4.83 -16.91 -10.50
N LEU A 145 5.33 -16.19 -9.49
CA LEU A 145 5.74 -14.79 -9.66
C LEU A 145 6.89 -14.70 -10.67
N PRO A 146 6.87 -13.70 -11.57
CA PRO A 146 7.90 -13.52 -12.59
C PRO A 146 9.23 -13.01 -12.00
N GLY A 147 9.16 -12.32 -10.86
CA GLY A 147 10.29 -11.79 -10.13
C GLY A 147 9.86 -11.20 -8.79
N CYS A 148 10.82 -11.04 -7.87
CA CYS A 148 10.64 -10.34 -6.61
C CYS A 148 12.01 -9.93 -6.06
N ASP A 149 12.33 -8.63 -6.14
CA ASP A 149 13.62 -8.07 -5.69
C ASP A 149 13.48 -7.33 -4.35
N ALA A 150 12.34 -6.67 -4.13
CA ALA A 150 12.02 -5.96 -2.90
C ALA A 150 10.59 -6.27 -2.43
N VAL A 151 10.44 -6.63 -1.16
CA VAL A 151 9.16 -6.87 -0.49
C VAL A 151 8.93 -5.77 0.53
N PHE A 152 7.74 -5.16 0.52
CA PHE A 152 7.37 -4.05 1.39
C PHE A 152 6.20 -4.47 2.26
N ILE A 153 6.35 -4.34 3.59
CA ILE A 153 5.32 -4.68 4.57
C ILE A 153 4.87 -3.41 5.25
N SER A 154 3.59 -3.06 5.11
CA SER A 154 2.99 -1.88 5.71
C SER A 154 2.89 -2.01 7.23
N HIS A 155 2.42 -3.15 7.74
CA HIS A 155 2.22 -3.42 9.17
C HIS A 155 2.06 -4.92 9.44
N ASN A 156 1.91 -5.33 10.70
CA ASN A 156 2.00 -6.73 11.11
C ASN A 156 0.69 -7.55 11.13
N HIS A 157 -0.47 -6.99 10.70
CA HIS A 157 -1.72 -7.76 10.66
C HIS A 157 -1.60 -8.97 9.72
N TYR A 158 -2.39 -10.01 10.01
CA TYR A 158 -2.27 -11.30 9.33
C TYR A 158 -2.61 -11.28 7.84
N ASP A 159 -3.42 -10.31 7.41
CA ASP A 159 -3.84 -10.11 6.03
C ASP A 159 -2.84 -9.29 5.20
N HIS A 160 -1.80 -8.72 5.83
CA HIS A 160 -0.69 -7.99 5.17
C HIS A 160 0.67 -8.67 5.38
N LEU A 161 0.84 -9.39 6.50
CA LEU A 161 2.06 -10.10 6.87
C LEU A 161 1.78 -11.59 7.10
N ASP A 162 1.64 -12.32 6.01
CA ASP A 162 1.38 -13.76 6.00
C ASP A 162 2.67 -14.60 6.03
N ALA A 163 2.77 -15.48 7.03
CA ALA A 163 3.95 -16.33 7.25
C ALA A 163 4.23 -17.28 6.07
N ALA A 164 3.20 -17.86 5.45
CA ALA A 164 3.41 -18.78 4.33
C ALA A 164 3.87 -18.04 3.08
N SER A 165 3.30 -16.85 2.83
CA SER A 165 3.72 -15.97 1.74
C SER A 165 5.18 -15.55 1.86
N ILE A 166 5.60 -15.08 3.04
CA ILE A 166 7.01 -14.69 3.27
C ILE A 166 7.96 -15.87 3.04
N LYS A 167 7.62 -17.05 3.55
CA LYS A 167 8.44 -18.27 3.34
C LYS A 167 8.47 -18.70 1.87
N GLY A 168 7.35 -18.64 1.17
CA GLY A 168 7.26 -18.96 -0.26
C GLY A 168 8.10 -18.01 -1.11
N VAL A 169 8.00 -16.71 -0.85
CA VAL A 169 8.81 -15.68 -1.51
C VAL A 169 10.29 -15.89 -1.22
N LEU A 170 10.69 -16.09 0.04
CA LEU A 170 12.11 -16.32 0.39
C LEU A 170 12.66 -17.59 -0.28
N LYS A 171 11.85 -18.66 -0.37
CA LYS A 171 12.24 -19.91 -1.03
C LYS A 171 12.46 -19.72 -2.53
N LYS A 172 11.58 -18.99 -3.21
CA LYS A 172 11.68 -18.74 -4.65
C LYS A 172 12.73 -17.68 -5.01
N PHE A 173 12.84 -16.64 -4.19
CA PHE A 173 13.68 -15.45 -4.40
C PHE A 173 14.60 -15.23 -3.19
N PRO A 174 15.64 -16.06 -3.01
CA PRO A 174 16.50 -16.04 -1.82
C PRO A 174 17.35 -14.76 -1.68
N ARG A 175 17.33 -13.86 -2.67
CA ARG A 175 18.01 -12.55 -2.65
C ARG A 175 17.05 -11.37 -2.42
N ALA A 176 15.75 -11.61 -2.29
CA ALA A 176 14.77 -10.56 -2.07
C ALA A 176 15.12 -9.79 -0.78
N LYS A 177 15.01 -8.46 -0.85
CA LYS A 177 15.16 -7.58 0.32
C LYS A 177 13.78 -7.30 0.89
N PHE A 178 13.66 -7.21 2.21
CA PHE A 178 12.41 -6.97 2.92
C PHE A 178 12.48 -5.63 3.65
N PHE A 179 11.49 -4.78 3.43
CA PHE A 179 11.35 -3.45 4.01
C PHE A 179 10.15 -3.46 4.94
N VAL A 180 10.39 -3.16 6.22
CA VAL A 180 9.39 -3.28 7.28
C VAL A 180 9.45 -2.09 8.22
N GLY A 181 8.33 -1.78 8.88
CA GLY A 181 8.28 -0.81 9.97
C GLY A 181 9.03 -1.29 11.24
N LEU A 182 9.41 -0.35 12.10
CA LEU A 182 10.04 -0.63 13.40
C LEU A 182 9.30 -1.72 14.22
N GLY A 183 10.07 -2.63 14.81
CA GLY A 183 9.61 -3.75 15.63
C GLY A 183 9.28 -5.03 14.86
N ILE A 184 9.14 -4.97 13.52
CA ILE A 184 8.78 -6.13 12.70
C ILE A 184 10.00 -7.01 12.39
N LYS A 185 11.23 -6.48 12.45
CA LYS A 185 12.44 -7.23 12.07
C LYS A 185 12.60 -8.54 12.84
N GLN A 186 12.34 -8.54 14.15
CA GLN A 186 12.41 -9.74 14.98
C GLN A 186 11.46 -10.84 14.46
N TRP A 187 10.28 -10.46 14.01
CA TRP A 187 9.32 -11.40 13.43
C TRP A 187 9.85 -11.97 12.10
N MET A 188 10.43 -11.15 11.23
CA MET A 188 11.04 -11.59 9.97
C MET A 188 12.16 -12.62 10.20
N SER A 189 13.06 -12.35 11.16
CA SER A 189 14.13 -13.28 11.54
C SER A 189 13.54 -14.62 12.03
N SER A 190 12.44 -14.59 12.79
CA SER A 190 11.76 -15.82 13.26
C SER A 190 11.16 -16.65 12.12
N MET A 191 10.86 -16.02 10.97
CA MET A 191 10.38 -16.71 9.76
C MET A 191 11.52 -17.24 8.88
N GLY A 192 12.78 -16.99 9.25
CA GLY A 192 13.97 -17.44 8.54
C GLY A 192 14.55 -16.42 7.54
N VAL A 193 14.03 -15.19 7.52
CA VAL A 193 14.58 -14.12 6.68
C VAL A 193 15.91 -13.64 7.30
N PRO A 194 17.03 -13.65 6.56
CA PRO A 194 18.29 -13.15 7.08
C PRO A 194 18.24 -11.68 7.50
N ASP A 195 18.90 -11.34 8.61
CA ASP A 195 18.93 -9.97 9.13
C ASP A 195 19.52 -8.95 8.14
N ALA A 196 20.43 -9.39 7.28
CA ALA A 196 21.03 -8.58 6.22
C ALA A 196 20.06 -8.28 5.05
N GLN A 197 18.98 -9.05 4.93
CA GLN A 197 17.92 -8.84 3.94
C GLN A 197 16.76 -8.03 4.51
N THR A 198 16.66 -7.86 5.83
CA THR A 198 15.58 -7.11 6.47
C THR A 198 16.02 -5.69 6.86
N CYS A 199 15.48 -4.70 6.14
CA CYS A 199 15.61 -3.29 6.46
C CYS A 199 14.40 -2.83 7.29
N GLU A 200 14.67 -2.49 8.55
CA GLU A 200 13.68 -1.94 9.47
C GLU A 200 13.77 -0.41 9.45
N MET A 201 12.63 0.26 9.28
CA MET A 201 12.58 1.70 9.00
C MET A 201 11.52 2.40 9.86
N ASP A 202 11.88 3.59 10.34
CA ASP A 202 10.92 4.53 10.93
C ASP A 202 10.30 5.43 9.86
N TRP A 203 9.20 6.09 10.20
CA TRP A 203 8.57 7.10 9.35
C TRP A 203 9.57 8.16 8.89
N TRP A 204 9.45 8.52 7.62
CA TRP A 204 10.31 9.46 6.88
C TRP A 204 11.75 9.01 6.67
N GLN A 205 12.14 7.82 7.13
CA GLN A 205 13.42 7.26 6.73
C GLN A 205 13.38 6.79 5.28
N ASN A 206 14.50 6.93 4.61
CA ASN A 206 14.71 6.45 3.25
C ASN A 206 15.98 5.60 3.16
N ARG A 207 16.01 4.75 2.14
CA ARG A 207 17.16 3.93 1.75
C ARG A 207 17.32 3.95 0.25
N GLU A 208 18.54 4.17 -0.20
CA GLU A 208 18.89 4.16 -1.61
C GLU A 208 19.55 2.84 -1.99
N TYR A 209 19.19 2.33 -3.16
CA TYR A 209 19.74 1.11 -3.75
C TYR A 209 20.03 1.34 -5.22
N SER A 210 21.21 0.93 -5.64
CA SER A 210 21.57 0.84 -7.05
C SER A 210 21.03 -0.45 -7.67
N LEU A 211 21.14 -0.57 -8.99
CA LEU A 211 20.88 -1.84 -9.70
C LEU A 211 21.81 -2.98 -9.24
N GLU A 212 23.04 -2.67 -8.84
CA GLU A 212 24.02 -3.65 -8.36
C GLU A 212 23.58 -4.30 -7.05
N ASP A 213 22.90 -3.56 -6.19
CA ASP A 213 22.34 -4.07 -4.94
C ASP A 213 21.27 -5.14 -5.15
N PHE A 214 20.67 -5.18 -6.35
CA PHE A 214 19.72 -6.19 -6.83
C PHE A 214 20.37 -7.22 -7.76
N GLY A 215 21.70 -7.21 -7.85
CA GLY A 215 22.50 -8.16 -8.61
C GLY A 215 22.42 -7.96 -10.13
N VAL A 216 22.11 -6.75 -10.59
CA VAL A 216 22.21 -6.35 -12.00
C VAL A 216 23.59 -5.75 -12.20
N GLN A 217 24.37 -6.31 -13.12
CA GLN A 217 25.71 -5.81 -13.40
C GLN A 217 25.64 -4.45 -14.12
N PRO A 218 26.52 -3.51 -13.80
CA PRO A 218 26.57 -2.24 -14.51
C PRO A 218 26.98 -2.48 -15.96
N THR A 219 26.34 -1.79 -16.90
CA THR A 219 26.78 -1.77 -18.30
C THR A 219 27.94 -0.80 -18.43
N PRO A 220 29.14 -1.24 -18.87
CA PRO A 220 30.35 -0.40 -18.91
C PRO A 220 30.24 0.85 -19.80
N ALA A 221 29.20 0.92 -20.65
CA ALA A 221 28.98 2.00 -21.61
C ALA A 221 27.95 3.06 -21.15
N SER A 222 27.27 2.86 -20.01
CA SER A 222 26.28 3.85 -19.54
C SER A 222 26.95 4.92 -18.68
N THR A 223 26.72 6.19 -19.03
CA THR A 223 27.12 7.36 -18.24
C THR A 223 26.11 7.69 -17.14
N ASN A 224 25.03 6.91 -17.02
CA ASN A 224 23.96 7.11 -16.06
C ASN A 224 23.88 5.95 -15.05
N GLN A 225 23.60 6.27 -13.79
CA GLN A 225 23.33 5.32 -12.73
C GLN A 225 21.86 5.39 -12.33
N ILE A 226 21.20 4.22 -12.26
CA ILE A 226 19.82 4.12 -11.77
C ILE A 226 19.85 3.87 -10.27
N ILE A 227 19.15 4.71 -9.51
CA ILE A 227 19.00 4.62 -8.06
C ILE A 227 17.52 4.50 -7.73
N PHE A 228 17.20 3.54 -6.88
CA PHE A 228 15.89 3.43 -6.23
C PHE A 228 15.98 4.00 -4.84
N ARG A 229 15.07 4.92 -4.49
CA ARG A 229 14.89 5.39 -3.12
C ARG A 229 13.58 4.82 -2.57
N PHE A 230 13.69 4.05 -1.51
CA PHE A 230 12.56 3.49 -0.79
C PHE A 230 12.35 4.29 0.49
N SER A 231 11.14 4.81 0.69
CA SER A 231 10.79 5.66 1.83
C SER A 231 9.65 5.02 2.63
N CYS A 232 9.85 4.86 3.93
CA CYS A 232 8.80 4.49 4.88
C CYS A 232 8.01 5.76 5.20
N VAL A 233 6.74 5.85 4.80
CA VAL A 233 5.91 7.03 5.02
C VAL A 233 4.82 6.77 6.05
N PRO A 234 4.36 7.77 6.81
CA PRO A 234 3.33 7.55 7.80
C PRO A 234 1.98 7.12 7.20
N ALA A 235 1.22 6.38 8.01
CA ALA A 235 -0.16 5.98 7.75
C ALA A 235 -0.99 6.15 9.03
N GLN A 236 -2.30 6.34 8.92
CA GLN A 236 -3.22 6.43 10.05
C GLN A 236 -3.85 5.07 10.34
N HIS A 237 -3.12 4.20 11.04
CA HIS A 237 -3.56 2.84 11.30
C HIS A 237 -3.08 2.34 12.68
N ASN A 238 -3.08 1.05 12.91
CA ASN A 238 -2.45 0.40 14.05
C ASN A 238 -1.72 -0.87 13.59
N SER A 239 -1.13 -1.59 14.54
CA SER A 239 -0.46 -2.86 14.25
C SER A 239 -0.61 -3.77 15.47
N ALA A 240 -1.08 -4.99 15.27
CA ALA A 240 -1.13 -6.05 16.27
C ALA A 240 -1.20 -7.45 15.62
N ARG A 241 -0.73 -8.49 16.31
CA ARG A 241 -1.03 -9.89 15.96
C ARG A 241 -1.76 -10.64 17.07
N SER A 242 -1.82 -10.03 18.25
CA SER A 242 -2.41 -10.56 19.45
C SER A 242 -3.01 -9.43 20.29
N PRO A 243 -3.84 -9.75 21.29
CA PRO A 243 -4.36 -8.73 22.20
C PRO A 243 -3.29 -8.00 23.04
N VAL A 244 -2.06 -8.50 23.11
CA VAL A 244 -0.99 -7.99 24.01
C VAL A 244 0.17 -7.29 23.29
N ASP A 245 0.13 -7.20 21.95
CA ASP A 245 1.15 -6.51 21.15
C ASP A 245 0.63 -5.30 20.38
N GLN A 246 -0.56 -4.81 20.73
CA GLN A 246 -1.15 -3.63 20.11
C GLN A 246 -0.20 -2.42 20.19
N GLY A 247 0.13 -1.88 19.02
CA GLY A 247 0.99 -0.71 18.88
C GLY A 247 2.47 -0.97 19.19
N ARG A 248 2.92 -2.23 19.31
CA ARG A 248 4.34 -2.55 19.57
C ARG A 248 5.20 -2.60 18.31
N THR A 249 4.58 -2.61 17.15
CA THR A 249 5.23 -2.50 15.84
C THR A 249 4.64 -1.31 15.08
N LEU A 250 5.45 -0.69 14.22
CA LEU A 250 5.05 0.45 13.43
C LEU A 250 4.22 0.02 12.22
N TRP A 251 3.26 0.85 11.82
CA TRP A 251 2.49 0.75 10.58
C TRP A 251 2.91 1.90 9.64
N CYS A 252 2.89 1.69 8.33
CA CYS A 252 3.38 2.66 7.36
C CYS A 252 2.81 2.42 5.96
N GLY A 253 2.96 3.42 5.09
CA GLY A 253 2.96 3.24 3.64
C GLY A 253 4.39 3.23 3.09
N TRP A 254 4.52 2.95 1.80
CA TRP A 254 5.80 2.88 1.10
C TRP A 254 5.77 3.73 -0.16
N VAL A 255 6.74 4.64 -0.29
CA VAL A 255 7.02 5.36 -1.53
C VAL A 255 8.30 4.83 -2.14
N VAL A 256 8.25 4.52 -3.43
CA VAL A 256 9.41 4.09 -4.22
C VAL A 256 9.63 5.11 -5.34
N GLU A 257 10.73 5.83 -5.27
CA GLU A 257 11.18 6.74 -6.32
C GLU A 257 12.32 6.08 -7.11
N ARG A 258 12.27 6.17 -8.44
CA ARG A 258 13.40 5.82 -9.31
C ARG A 258 14.07 7.11 -9.77
N PHE A 259 15.40 7.17 -9.72
CA PHE A 259 16.20 8.30 -10.19
C PHE A 259 17.23 7.83 -11.21
N LEU A 260 17.51 8.69 -12.18
CA LEU A 260 18.63 8.58 -13.11
C LEU A 260 19.65 9.64 -12.73
N ARG A 261 20.84 9.22 -12.29
CA ARG A 261 21.94 10.10 -11.86
C ARG A 261 23.08 10.01 -12.87
N SER A 262 23.51 11.15 -13.42
CA SER A 262 24.67 11.19 -14.31
C SER A 262 25.97 10.92 -13.52
N GLN A 263 26.86 10.09 -14.06
CA GLN A 263 28.17 9.77 -13.48
C GLN A 263 29.28 10.77 -13.90
N ASP A 264 29.02 11.65 -14.87
CA ASP A 264 30.04 12.47 -15.53
C ASP A 264 30.42 13.77 -14.79
N GLU A 265 29.80 14.14 -13.66
CA GLU A 265 30.17 15.34 -12.90
C GLU A 265 30.14 15.13 -11.38
N SER A 266 31.13 15.69 -10.69
CA SER A 266 31.36 15.65 -9.22
C SER A 266 30.32 16.41 -8.38
N SER A 267 29.12 16.64 -8.90
CA SER A 267 28.02 17.33 -8.22
C SER A 267 26.80 16.42 -8.10
N GLU A 268 26.32 16.19 -6.87
CA GLU A 268 25.07 15.49 -6.52
C GLU A 268 23.81 16.05 -7.22
N SER A 269 23.95 17.16 -7.94
CA SER A 269 22.91 18.08 -8.41
C SER A 269 22.15 17.66 -9.68
N LYS A 270 22.46 16.52 -10.33
CA LYS A 270 21.79 16.09 -11.58
C LYS A 270 21.22 14.67 -11.48
N ALA A 271 20.32 14.46 -10.50
CA ALA A 271 19.46 13.28 -10.46
C ALA A 271 18.06 13.63 -10.99
N THR A 272 17.63 13.01 -12.07
CA THR A 272 16.30 13.18 -12.63
C THR A 272 15.39 12.08 -12.09
N ARG A 273 14.25 12.44 -11.50
CA ARG A 273 13.24 11.47 -11.06
C ARG A 273 12.57 10.84 -12.29
N GLN A 274 12.42 9.52 -12.27
CA GLN A 274 11.99 8.65 -13.36
C GLN A 274 10.92 7.67 -12.86
N GLY A 275 9.95 8.17 -12.10
CA GLY A 275 8.81 7.40 -11.62
C GLY A 275 8.69 7.38 -10.10
N VAL A 276 7.45 7.47 -9.63
CA VAL A 276 7.08 7.38 -8.22
C VAL A 276 5.91 6.41 -8.07
N ILE A 277 6.10 5.40 -7.21
CA ILE A 277 5.08 4.43 -6.84
C ILE A 277 4.77 4.62 -5.35
N TYR A 278 3.49 4.59 -4.99
CA TYR A 278 3.03 4.68 -3.62
C TYR A 278 2.12 3.52 -3.27
N HIS A 279 2.38 2.86 -2.15
CA HIS A 279 1.46 1.92 -1.53
C HIS A 279 1.08 2.47 -0.17
N ALA A 280 -0.20 2.81 0.02
CA ALA A 280 -0.65 3.47 1.25
C ALA A 280 -0.59 2.56 2.48
N GLY A 281 -0.57 1.24 2.27
CA GLY A 281 -0.86 0.28 3.34
C GLY A 281 -2.32 0.43 3.80
N ASP A 282 -2.65 -0.16 4.93
CA ASP A 282 -3.89 0.15 5.60
C ASP A 282 -3.81 1.51 6.28
N THR A 283 -4.83 2.31 6.07
CA THR A 283 -4.91 3.65 6.65
C THR A 283 -6.34 4.14 6.69
N GLY A 284 -6.67 4.89 7.74
CA GLY A 284 -7.81 5.78 7.76
C GLY A 284 -7.47 7.14 7.15
N TYR A 285 -8.51 7.95 6.95
CA TYR A 285 -8.37 9.33 6.48
C TYR A 285 -9.00 10.33 7.45
N ARG A 286 -10.10 9.95 8.10
CA ARG A 286 -10.89 10.80 8.99
C ARG A 286 -11.35 10.01 10.19
N ARG A 287 -11.81 10.69 11.23
CA ARG A 287 -12.22 10.02 12.48
C ARG A 287 -13.44 9.12 12.33
N THR A 288 -14.45 9.63 11.64
CA THR A 288 -15.74 8.97 11.34
C THR A 288 -16.12 9.34 9.91
N SER A 289 -17.02 8.58 9.27
CA SER A 289 -17.46 8.84 7.89
C SER A 289 -17.99 10.27 7.65
N ARG A 290 -18.44 10.95 8.72
CA ARG A 290 -18.98 12.32 8.68
C ARG A 290 -18.02 13.39 9.20
N SER A 291 -16.85 13.02 9.70
CA SER A 291 -15.90 13.98 10.26
C SER A 291 -15.31 14.87 9.16
N GLU A 292 -15.26 16.17 9.43
CA GLU A 292 -14.54 17.15 8.60
C GLU A 292 -13.04 17.18 8.93
N VAL A 293 -12.63 16.61 10.07
CA VAL A 293 -11.23 16.53 10.47
C VAL A 293 -10.57 15.36 9.74
N VAL A 294 -9.68 15.71 8.81
CA VAL A 294 -8.93 14.76 7.97
C VAL A 294 -7.47 14.65 8.42
N CYS A 295 -6.84 13.54 8.06
CA CYS A 295 -5.44 13.27 8.37
C CYS A 295 -4.54 14.10 7.47
N PRO A 296 -3.71 15.01 8.01
CA PRO A 296 -2.90 15.92 7.20
C PRO A 296 -1.74 15.21 6.47
N ILE A 297 -1.47 13.95 6.81
CA ILE A 297 -0.30 13.24 6.31
C ILE A 297 -0.29 13.08 4.79
N PHE A 298 -1.44 12.83 4.18
CA PHE A 298 -1.51 12.55 2.75
C PHE A 298 -1.14 13.77 1.93
N LYS A 299 -1.54 14.96 2.42
CA LYS A 299 -1.08 16.21 1.83
C LYS A 299 0.43 16.38 1.98
N GLU A 300 1.00 16.07 3.15
CA GLU A 300 2.46 16.13 3.34
C GLU A 300 3.21 15.13 2.44
N ILE A 301 2.66 13.93 2.22
CA ILE A 301 3.19 12.94 1.28
C ILE A 301 3.13 13.50 -0.15
N GLY A 302 2.01 14.08 -0.57
CA GLY A 302 1.86 14.72 -1.88
C GLY A 302 2.81 15.90 -2.06
N ASP A 303 2.98 16.74 -1.04
CA ASP A 303 3.90 17.89 -1.09
C ASP A 303 5.38 17.45 -1.20
N LYS A 304 5.75 16.26 -0.68
CA LYS A 304 7.13 15.72 -0.75
C LYS A 304 7.41 14.88 -2.00
N PHE A 305 6.47 14.03 -2.38
CA PHE A 305 6.69 13.00 -3.40
C PHE A 305 5.87 13.23 -4.67
N GLY A 306 4.85 14.09 -4.61
CA GLY A 306 3.97 14.39 -5.72
C GLY A 306 4.69 15.06 -6.92
N PRO A 307 4.09 14.98 -8.12
CA PRO A 307 3.00 14.07 -8.47
C PRO A 307 3.46 12.59 -8.44
N ILE A 308 2.59 11.69 -7.98
CA ILE A 308 2.86 10.24 -7.86
C ILE A 308 2.30 9.52 -9.08
N ASP A 309 3.11 8.75 -9.81
CA ASP A 309 2.68 8.11 -11.05
C ASP A 309 1.67 6.98 -10.83
N LEU A 310 1.94 6.09 -9.87
CA LEU A 310 1.08 4.96 -9.52
C LEU A 310 0.87 4.85 -8.01
N SER A 311 -0.38 4.84 -7.57
CA SER A 311 -0.74 4.61 -6.18
C SER A 311 -1.62 3.37 -6.01
N PHE A 312 -1.41 2.63 -4.93
CA PHE A 312 -2.31 1.61 -4.41
C PHE A 312 -2.90 2.12 -3.10
N ILE A 313 -4.20 2.40 -3.09
CA ILE A 313 -4.90 3.03 -1.95
C ILE A 313 -6.05 2.11 -1.50
N PRO A 314 -6.17 1.80 -0.19
CA PRO A 314 -7.20 0.92 0.31
C PRO A 314 -8.60 1.55 0.17
N ILE A 315 -9.59 0.74 -0.24
CA ILE A 315 -10.99 1.14 -0.38
C ILE A 315 -11.89 0.22 0.45
N TRP A 316 -11.82 0.35 1.76
CA TRP A 316 -12.39 -0.62 2.67
C TRP A 316 -13.93 -0.59 2.69
N ARG A 317 -14.55 -1.72 2.34
CA ARG A 317 -15.93 -2.11 2.67
C ARG A 317 -15.94 -3.58 3.05
N GLY A 318 -16.62 -3.92 4.15
CA GLY A 318 -16.66 -5.28 4.68
C GLY A 318 -15.75 -5.51 5.90
N GLY A 319 -15.71 -6.74 6.41
CA GLY A 319 -15.14 -7.06 7.73
C GLY A 319 -16.17 -7.59 8.73
N THR A 320 -17.35 -7.97 8.22
CA THR A 320 -18.33 -8.72 9.01
C THR A 320 -17.69 -10.03 9.46
N LEU A 321 -17.44 -10.19 10.77
CA LEU A 321 -17.02 -11.49 11.35
C LEU A 321 -17.95 -12.55 10.75
N GLY A 322 -17.39 -13.60 10.13
CA GLY A 322 -18.17 -14.54 9.31
C GLY A 322 -19.41 -15.13 9.99
N PHE A 323 -19.45 -15.13 11.33
CA PHE A 323 -20.62 -15.44 12.14
C PHE A 323 -21.81 -14.48 11.93
N PHE A 324 -21.60 -13.16 11.91
CA PHE A 324 -22.67 -12.19 11.68
C PHE A 324 -23.15 -12.19 10.22
N SER A 325 -22.23 -12.39 9.27
CA SER A 325 -22.57 -12.50 7.84
C SER A 325 -23.44 -13.74 7.57
N TYR A 326 -23.14 -14.87 8.21
CA TYR A 326 -23.96 -16.10 8.12
C TYR A 326 -25.40 -15.91 8.62
N MET A 327 -25.63 -14.97 9.55
CA MET A 327 -26.96 -14.63 10.07
C MET A 327 -27.67 -13.52 9.26
N GLY A 328 -27.08 -13.03 8.16
CA GLY A 328 -27.61 -11.92 7.37
C GLY A 328 -27.47 -10.54 8.04
N LEU A 329 -26.64 -10.45 9.09
CA LEU A 329 -26.40 -9.23 9.87
C LEU A 329 -25.17 -8.48 9.36
N ARG A 330 -25.27 -7.15 9.24
CA ARG A 330 -24.19 -6.23 8.88
C ARG A 330 -23.69 -5.49 10.13
N LEU A 331 -22.37 -5.36 10.29
CA LEU A 331 -21.82 -4.33 11.18
C LEU A 331 -21.87 -2.98 10.45
N SER A 332 -22.57 -1.99 10.99
CA SER A 332 -22.68 -0.67 10.35
C SER A 332 -21.30 0.00 10.30
N HIS A 333 -20.93 0.43 9.10
CA HIS A 333 -19.65 1.06 8.76
C HIS A 333 -19.46 2.47 9.36
N ASN A 334 -20.42 2.97 10.14
CA ASN A 334 -20.33 4.28 10.78
C ASN A 334 -19.55 4.25 12.10
N ASP A 335 -19.34 3.06 12.70
CA ASP A 335 -18.84 2.92 14.08
C ASP A 335 -17.60 2.01 14.23
N ILE A 336 -17.17 1.30 13.19
CA ILE A 336 -15.86 0.62 13.11
C ILE A 336 -14.85 1.64 12.57
N PRO A 337 -13.63 1.76 13.14
CA PRO A 337 -12.93 3.04 13.11
C PRO A 337 -12.53 3.41 11.68
N ALA A 338 -13.30 4.31 11.06
CA ALA A 338 -12.91 5.05 9.86
C ALA A 338 -11.55 5.76 10.07
N ALA A 339 -11.21 6.01 11.35
CA ALA A 339 -9.89 6.42 11.80
C ALA A 339 -8.76 5.46 11.39
N LEU A 340 -9.03 4.18 11.17
CA LEU A 340 -8.04 3.16 10.81
C LEU A 340 -8.20 2.62 9.38
N HIS A 341 -9.39 2.71 8.77
CA HIS A 341 -9.62 2.24 7.40
C HIS A 341 -10.36 3.28 6.56
N ALA A 342 -9.78 3.65 5.42
CA ALA A 342 -10.30 4.60 4.47
C ALA A 342 -11.48 3.96 3.70
N SER A 343 -12.59 4.68 3.67
CA SER A 343 -13.71 4.33 2.79
C SER A 343 -13.34 4.55 1.31
N PRO A 344 -14.12 4.00 0.36
CA PRO A 344 -13.94 4.31 -1.06
C PRO A 344 -13.90 5.81 -1.38
N ALA A 345 -14.71 6.62 -0.71
CA ALA A 345 -14.71 8.07 -0.87
C ALA A 345 -13.45 8.72 -0.27
N ASP A 346 -12.95 8.21 0.86
CA ASP A 346 -11.69 8.65 1.44
C ASP A 346 -10.50 8.32 0.56
N ALA A 347 -10.50 7.17 -0.12
CA ALA A 347 -9.43 6.82 -1.04
C ALA A 347 -9.30 7.82 -2.20
N ILE A 348 -10.43 8.35 -2.70
CA ILE A 348 -10.42 9.42 -3.71
C ILE A 348 -9.89 10.74 -3.12
N ALA A 349 -10.20 11.05 -1.86
CA ALA A 349 -9.62 12.21 -1.18
C ALA A 349 -8.10 12.06 -0.99
N ILE A 350 -7.64 10.87 -0.56
CA ILE A 350 -6.22 10.54 -0.45
C ILE A 350 -5.54 10.67 -1.81
N HIS A 351 -6.13 10.12 -2.87
CA HIS A 351 -5.62 10.22 -4.25
C HIS A 351 -5.32 11.68 -4.66
N LEU A 352 -6.23 12.61 -4.35
CA LEU A 352 -6.04 14.04 -4.59
C LEU A 352 -4.94 14.64 -3.69
N ASP A 353 -4.96 14.32 -2.39
CA ASP A 353 -4.01 14.87 -1.42
C ASP A 353 -2.56 14.44 -1.71
N VAL A 354 -2.36 13.18 -2.15
CA VAL A 354 -1.04 12.67 -2.54
C VAL A 354 -0.65 13.05 -3.98
N GLN A 355 -1.52 13.78 -4.69
CA GLN A 355 -1.31 14.18 -6.09
C GLN A 355 -1.03 12.97 -7.00
N SER A 356 -1.82 11.91 -6.85
CA SER A 356 -1.67 10.68 -7.63
C SER A 356 -2.23 10.86 -9.05
N ARG A 357 -1.44 10.47 -10.03
CA ARG A 357 -1.80 10.43 -11.46
C ARG A 357 -2.67 9.23 -11.79
N ASN A 358 -2.39 8.09 -11.16
CA ASN A 358 -3.11 6.83 -11.38
C ASN A 358 -3.25 6.07 -10.05
N THR A 359 -4.48 5.82 -9.61
CA THR A 359 -4.77 5.03 -8.41
C THR A 359 -5.48 3.73 -8.73
N VAL A 360 -4.94 2.62 -8.25
CA VAL A 360 -5.62 1.32 -8.16
C VAL A 360 -6.17 1.15 -6.75
N GLY A 361 -7.48 0.94 -6.63
CA GLY A 361 -8.11 0.62 -5.34
C GLY A 361 -7.76 -0.80 -4.88
N VAL A 362 -7.25 -0.93 -3.64
CA VAL A 362 -6.85 -2.20 -3.01
C VAL A 362 -7.61 -2.45 -1.70
N HIS A 363 -7.30 -3.54 -0.99
CA HIS A 363 -7.87 -3.88 0.32
C HIS A 363 -9.40 -4.17 0.32
N TRP A 364 -9.94 -4.62 -0.82
CA TRP A 364 -11.37 -4.90 -0.98
C TRP A 364 -11.62 -6.22 -1.73
N GLY A 365 -12.85 -6.72 -1.63
CA GLY A 365 -13.38 -7.83 -2.43
C GLY A 365 -12.72 -9.21 -2.23
N THR A 366 -11.71 -9.31 -1.35
CA THR A 366 -10.91 -10.53 -1.15
C THR A 366 -11.26 -11.23 0.16
N PHE A 367 -11.20 -10.53 1.29
CA PHE A 367 -11.63 -11.03 2.60
C PHE A 367 -12.95 -10.36 3.00
N VAL A 368 -14.05 -10.80 2.38
CA VAL A 368 -15.40 -10.24 2.57
C VAL A 368 -16.39 -11.29 3.07
N GLY A 369 -17.42 -10.84 3.78
CA GLY A 369 -18.50 -11.68 4.27
C GLY A 369 -19.52 -12.07 3.17
N SER A 370 -19.62 -11.27 2.10
CA SER A 370 -20.51 -11.51 0.96
C SER A 370 -20.06 -10.72 -0.27
N SER A 371 -20.55 -11.08 -1.46
CA SER A 371 -20.32 -10.31 -2.70
C SER A 371 -20.89 -8.89 -2.64
N SER A 372 -21.91 -8.65 -1.82
CA SER A 372 -22.53 -7.34 -1.67
C SER A 372 -21.58 -6.30 -1.07
N GLU A 373 -20.66 -6.71 -0.19
CA GLU A 373 -19.60 -5.82 0.34
C GLU A 373 -18.69 -5.32 -0.80
N SER A 374 -18.36 -6.19 -1.75
CA SER A 374 -17.59 -5.83 -2.94
C SER A 374 -18.36 -4.87 -3.85
N TYR A 375 -19.66 -5.08 -4.05
CA TYR A 375 -20.48 -4.19 -4.87
C TYR A 375 -20.62 -2.80 -4.24
N GLU A 376 -20.80 -2.72 -2.92
CA GLU A 376 -20.83 -1.44 -2.20
C GLU A 376 -19.52 -0.65 -2.41
N ALA A 377 -18.36 -1.31 -2.26
CA ALA A 377 -17.06 -0.71 -2.56
C ALA A 377 -16.97 -0.15 -3.98
N MET A 378 -17.39 -0.93 -4.99
CA MET A 378 -17.37 -0.49 -6.40
C MET A 378 -18.25 0.72 -6.64
N ILE A 379 -19.48 0.70 -6.12
CA ILE A 379 -20.48 1.75 -6.34
C ILE A 379 -19.99 3.07 -5.75
N GLU A 380 -19.62 3.06 -4.48
CA GLU A 380 -19.18 4.28 -3.80
C GLU A 380 -17.86 4.82 -4.35
N PHE A 381 -16.92 3.95 -4.72
CA PHE A 381 -15.68 4.37 -5.35
C PHE A 381 -15.95 5.13 -6.65
N ALA A 382 -16.82 4.56 -7.50
CA ALA A 382 -17.17 5.16 -8.77
C ALA A 382 -17.93 6.49 -8.59
N GLU A 383 -18.84 6.58 -7.61
CA GLU A 383 -19.55 7.81 -7.29
C GLU A 383 -18.62 8.89 -6.74
N ALA A 384 -17.72 8.54 -5.82
CA ALA A 384 -16.74 9.48 -5.28
C ALA A 384 -15.80 10.02 -6.36
N ARG A 385 -15.36 9.15 -7.28
CA ARG A 385 -14.55 9.49 -8.44
C ARG A 385 -15.28 10.50 -9.35
N GLU A 386 -16.52 10.19 -9.75
CA GLU A 386 -17.36 11.07 -10.57
C GLU A 386 -17.59 12.43 -9.89
N ASN A 387 -17.92 12.43 -8.59
CA ASN A 387 -18.17 13.65 -7.82
C ASN A 387 -16.95 14.56 -7.67
N ARG A 388 -15.75 14.00 -7.78
CA ARG A 388 -14.47 14.75 -7.69
C ARG A 388 -13.81 14.96 -9.05
N ALA A 389 -14.48 14.62 -10.15
CA ALA A 389 -13.96 14.71 -11.51
C ALA A 389 -12.60 13.99 -11.68
N VAL A 390 -12.43 12.84 -11.02
CA VAL A 390 -11.27 11.96 -11.23
C VAL A 390 -11.60 11.01 -12.39
N GLU A 391 -10.69 10.85 -13.33
CA GLU A 391 -10.95 10.07 -14.54
C GLU A 391 -10.88 8.55 -14.28
N SER A 392 -11.44 7.75 -15.18
CA SER A 392 -11.37 6.28 -15.06
C SER A 392 -9.97 5.82 -15.49
N LEU A 393 -9.47 4.70 -14.96
CA LEU A 393 -8.22 4.08 -15.47
C LEU A 393 -8.32 3.64 -16.95
N ASP A 394 -9.55 3.45 -17.45
CA ASP A 394 -9.83 3.19 -18.87
C ASP A 394 -9.89 4.46 -19.72
N SER A 395 -9.84 5.65 -19.11
CA SER A 395 -9.85 6.92 -19.83
C SER A 395 -8.51 7.14 -20.56
N GLU A 396 -8.59 7.60 -21.81
CA GLU A 396 -7.42 7.93 -22.63
C GLU A 396 -6.68 9.17 -22.08
N SER A 397 -7.43 10.11 -21.48
CA SER A 397 -6.88 11.31 -20.85
C SER A 397 -6.76 11.13 -19.34
N GLU A 398 -5.73 11.72 -18.76
CA GLU A 398 -5.54 11.74 -17.31
C GLU A 398 -6.45 12.75 -16.61
N GLY A 399 -6.90 13.79 -17.33
CA GLY A 399 -7.59 14.94 -16.72
C GLY A 399 -6.72 15.72 -15.74
N ASP A 400 -7.28 16.74 -15.11
CA ASP A 400 -6.56 17.60 -14.16
C ASP A 400 -6.37 16.94 -12.78
N HIS A 401 -7.21 15.95 -12.45
CA HIS A 401 -7.24 15.29 -11.16
C HIS A 401 -6.73 13.85 -11.20
N GLY A 402 -6.10 13.41 -12.29
CA GLY A 402 -5.63 12.03 -12.40
C GLY A 402 -6.74 11.02 -12.67
N ARG A 403 -6.35 9.75 -12.67
CA ARG A 403 -7.22 8.59 -12.89
C ARG A 403 -7.29 7.70 -11.66
N ALA A 404 -8.45 7.10 -11.41
CA ALA A 404 -8.62 6.11 -10.37
C ALA A 404 -9.58 4.99 -10.82
N GLY A 405 -9.29 3.75 -10.43
CA GLY A 405 -10.07 2.60 -10.91
C GLY A 405 -9.81 1.32 -10.11
N LEU A 406 -10.63 0.31 -10.42
CA LEU A 406 -10.66 -0.97 -9.74
C LEU A 406 -10.41 -2.10 -10.75
N LEU A 407 -9.38 -2.91 -10.48
CA LEU A 407 -9.00 -4.04 -11.32
C LEU A 407 -9.77 -5.31 -10.94
N ASP A 408 -9.72 -6.34 -11.79
CA ASP A 408 -9.99 -7.71 -11.36
C ASP A 408 -8.76 -8.28 -10.61
N ILE A 409 -8.97 -9.28 -9.76
CA ILE A 409 -7.86 -9.93 -9.03
C ILE A 409 -6.98 -10.67 -10.03
N GLY A 410 -5.71 -10.31 -10.09
CA GLY A 410 -4.72 -10.80 -11.05
C GLY A 410 -4.57 -9.92 -12.30
N ALA A 411 -5.44 -8.93 -12.50
CA ALA A 411 -5.32 -8.00 -13.61
C ALA A 411 -4.24 -6.93 -13.34
N SER A 412 -3.72 -6.38 -14.42
CA SER A 412 -2.65 -5.39 -14.41
C SER A 412 -3.12 -4.03 -14.90
N LEU A 413 -2.36 -3.00 -14.58
CA LEU A 413 -2.42 -1.67 -15.15
C LEU A 413 -1.01 -1.30 -15.62
N ALA A 414 -0.86 -0.98 -16.90
CA ALA A 414 0.35 -0.36 -17.43
C ALA A 414 0.15 1.16 -17.53
N ILE A 415 1.10 1.92 -16.98
CA ILE A 415 1.13 3.37 -17.08
C ILE A 415 2.48 3.82 -17.65
N ARG A 416 2.47 4.87 -18.46
CA ARG A 416 3.69 5.57 -18.85
C ARG A 416 4.15 6.45 -17.69
N ILE A 417 5.44 6.40 -17.37
CA ILE A 417 6.05 7.35 -16.45
C ILE A 417 6.43 8.61 -17.24
N VAL A 418 6.21 9.79 -16.65
CA VAL A 418 6.51 11.09 -17.26
C VAL A 418 7.76 11.72 -16.67
#